data_AF-A0A2Z5YTR9-F1
#
_entry.id   AF-A0A2Z5YTR9-F1
#
_cell.length_a   1.000
_cell.length_b   1.000
_cell.length_c   1.000
_cell.angle_alpha   90.00
_cell.angle_beta   90.00
_cell.angle_gamma   90.00
#
_symmetry.space_group_name_H-M   'P 1'
#
loop_
_entity.id
_entity.type
_entity.pdbx_description
1 polymer ?
#
loop_
_entity_poly.entity_id
_entity_poly.type
_entity_poly.pdbx_seq_one_letter_code
_entity_poly.pdbx_strand_id
1 'polypeptide(L)' 'MTITARPPDRAGFAARIAARARTLAAAHAEAALRARRADPARWRMARLLWPLPARSPRDGN' A
#
# COMPACT_ATOMS: atom_id res chain seq x y z
N MET A 1 19.10 -19.33 29.80
CA MET A 1 18.50 -19.42 28.45
C MET A 1 18.48 -18.02 27.85
N THR A 2 19.43 -17.70 26.97
CA THR A 2 19.52 -16.37 26.33
C THR A 2 18.73 -16.39 25.03
N ILE A 3 17.71 -15.53 24.95
CA ILE A 3 16.97 -15.28 23.71
C ILE A 3 17.77 -14.22 22.95
N THR A 4 18.41 -14.61 21.85
CA THR A 4 19.08 -13.66 20.95
C THR A 4 18.08 -13.15 19.93
N ALA A 5 17.75 -11.86 19.97
CA ALA A 5 16.87 -11.25 18.98
C ALA A 5 17.58 -11.11 17.62
N ARG A 6 16.91 -11.48 16.54
CA ARG A 6 17.40 -11.26 15.17
C ARG A 6 17.37 -9.76 14.85
N PRO A 7 18.45 -9.17 14.29
CA PRO A 7 18.45 -7.77 13.91
C PRO A 7 17.44 -7.50 12.78
N PRO A 8 16.74 -6.35 12.80
CA PRO A 8 15.72 -6.04 11.80
C PRO A 8 16.34 -5.78 10.41
N ASP A 9 15.74 -6.38 9.38
CA ASP A 9 16.09 -6.12 7.97
C ASP A 9 15.53 -4.75 7.53
N ARG A 10 16.37 -3.72 7.68
CA ARG A 10 16.01 -2.33 7.33
C ARG A 10 15.84 -2.14 5.82
N ALA A 11 16.59 -2.87 5.00
CA ALA A 11 16.52 -2.75 3.55
C ALA A 11 15.22 -3.34 3.02
N GLY A 12 14.84 -4.53 3.50
CA GLY A 12 13.54 -5.13 3.20
C GLY A 12 12.38 -4.26 3.70
N PHE A 13 12.51 -3.63 4.86
CA PHE A 13 11.51 -2.69 5.35
C PHE A 13 11.35 -1.47 4.44
N ALA A 14 12.46 -0.80 4.07
CA ALA A 14 12.43 0.34 3.16
C ALA A 14 11.81 -0.03 1.80
N ALA A 15 12.17 -1.18 1.24
CA ALA A 15 11.59 -1.69 -0.01
C ALA A 15 10.07 -1.90 0.10
N ARG A 16 9.58 -2.43 1.23
CA ARG A 16 8.13 -2.61 1.48
C ARG A 16 7.41 -1.27 1.54
N ILE A 17 7.96 -0.28 2.23
CA ILE A 17 7.38 1.06 2.30
C ILE A 17 7.37 1.72 0.93
N ALA A 18 8.46 1.64 0.17
CA ALA A 18 8.54 2.16 -1.18
C ALA A 18 7.53 1.50 -2.15
N ALA A 19 7.26 0.20 -1.99
CA ALA A 19 6.22 -0.48 -2.75
C ALA A 19 4.82 0.05 -2.41
N ARG A 20 4.51 0.23 -1.12
CA ARG A 20 3.23 0.81 -0.67
C ARG A 20 3.04 2.24 -1.15
N ALA A 21 4.08 3.07 -1.09
CA ALA A 21 4.06 4.44 -1.57
C ALA A 21 3.75 4.51 -3.08
N ARG A 22 4.34 3.60 -3.88
CA ARG A 22 4.03 3.48 -5.31
C ARG A 22 2.57 3.13 -5.56
N THR A 23 2.00 2.18 -4.81
CA THR A 23 0.57 1.82 -4.94
C THR A 23 -0.34 3.00 -4.61
N LEU A 24 -0.03 3.74 -3.54
CA LEU A 24 -0.78 4.94 -3.17
C LEU A 24 -0.71 6.02 -4.27
N ALA A 25 0.49 6.32 -4.76
CA ALA A 25 0.68 7.33 -5.79
C ALA A 25 -0.10 7.01 -7.07
N ALA A 26 -0.09 5.74 -7.51
CA ALA A 26 -0.84 5.30 -8.67
C ALA A 26 -2.36 5.45 -8.47
N ALA A 27 -2.89 5.02 -7.32
CA ALA A 27 -4.31 5.15 -7.01
C ALA A 27 -4.75 6.62 -6.92
N HIS A 28 -3.92 7.49 -6.33
CA HIS A 28 -4.20 8.93 -6.26
C HIS A 28 -4.23 9.58 -7.66
N ALA A 29 -3.25 9.27 -8.51
CA ALA A 29 -3.23 9.78 -9.88
C ALA A 29 -4.48 9.35 -10.65
N GLU A 30 -4.88 8.10 -10.50
CA GLU A 30 -6.04 7.51 -11.15
C GLU A 30 -7.37 8.09 -10.62
N ALA A 31 -7.47 8.32 -9.30
CA ALA A 31 -8.62 8.98 -8.68
C ALA A 31 -8.72 10.45 -9.11
N ALA A 32 -7.60 11.17 -9.18
CA ALA A 32 -7.55 12.56 -9.65
C ALA A 32 -7.99 12.69 -11.10
N LEU A 33 -7.53 11.79 -11.98
CA LEU A 33 -7.95 11.75 -13.38
C LEU A 33 -9.47 11.54 -13.51
N ARG A 34 -10.04 10.59 -12.76
CA ARG A 34 -11.49 10.34 -12.78
C ARG A 34 -12.30 11.47 -12.16
N ALA A 35 -11.77 12.10 -11.11
CA ALA A 35 -12.39 13.27 -10.52
C ALA A 35 -12.51 14.42 -11.52
N ARG A 36 -11.45 14.68 -12.30
CA ARG A 36 -11.46 15.68 -13.37
C ARG A 36 -12.47 15.37 -14.47
N ARG A 37 -12.76 14.10 -14.71
CA ARG A 37 -13.75 13.63 -15.70
C ARG A 37 -15.18 13.55 -15.14
N ALA A 38 -15.39 13.94 -13.87
CA ALA A 38 -16.66 13.76 -13.16
C ALA A 38 -17.19 12.31 -13.22
N ASP A 39 -16.30 11.32 -13.32
CA ASP A 39 -16.68 9.92 -13.50
C ASP A 39 -17.25 9.35 -12.18
N PRO A 40 -18.56 9.03 -12.12
CA PRO A 40 -19.18 8.50 -10.92
C PRO A 40 -18.72 7.06 -10.62
N ALA A 41 -18.18 6.34 -11.61
CA ALA A 41 -17.65 4.99 -11.40
C ALA A 41 -16.42 4.97 -10.48
N ARG A 42 -15.78 6.11 -10.21
CA ARG A 42 -14.66 6.21 -9.25
C ARG A 42 -15.02 5.67 -7.87
N TRP A 43 -16.28 5.85 -7.45
CA TRP A 43 -16.78 5.40 -6.15
C TRP A 43 -17.03 3.90 -6.10
N ARG A 44 -17.17 3.25 -7.26
CA ARG A 44 -17.35 1.80 -7.37
C ARG A 44 -16.01 1.05 -7.39
N MET A 45 -14.90 1.76 -7.59
CA MET A 45 -13.57 1.16 -7.65
C MET A 45 -12.94 1.11 -6.25
N ALA A 46 -13.11 -0.02 -5.56
CA ALA A 46 -12.54 -0.23 -4.22
C ALA A 46 -11.03 0.04 -4.16
N ARG A 47 -10.27 -0.30 -5.21
CA ARG A 47 -8.81 -0.05 -5.29
C ARG A 47 -8.42 1.43 -5.28
N LEU A 48 -9.34 2.34 -5.61
CA LEU A 48 -9.09 3.80 -5.56
C LEU A 48 -9.44 4.37 -4.19
N LEU A 49 -10.40 3.76 -3.49
CA LEU A 49 -10.83 4.18 -2.15
C LEU A 49 -9.92 3.59 -1.07
N TRP A 50 -9.54 2.33 -1.23
CA TRP A 50 -8.70 1.56 -0.32
C TRP A 50 -7.54 0.91 -1.08
N PRO A 51 -6.52 1.70 -1.47
CA PRO A 51 -5.42 1.23 -2.32
C PRO A 51 -4.44 0.29 -1.61
N LEU A 52 -4.43 0.29 -0.28
CA LEU A 52 -3.59 -0.61 0.50
C LEU A 52 -4.41 -1.81 1.00
N PRO A 53 -3.91 -3.05 0.85
CA PRO A 53 -4.56 -4.20 1.45
C PRO A 53 -4.51 -4.09 2.98
N ALA A 54 -5.63 -4.42 3.64
CA ALA A 54 -5.78 -4.36 5.10
C ALA A 54 -4.81 -5.28 5.86
N ARG A 55 -4.19 -6.25 5.17
CA ARG A 55 -3.21 -7.18 5.74
C ARG A 55 -2.19 -7.56 4.68
N SER A 56 -0.90 -7.42 4.98
CA SER A 56 0.13 -8.05 4.16
C SER A 56 0.21 -9.52 4.62
N PRO A 57 0.18 -10.53 3.72
CA PRO A 57 0.28 -11.95 4.09
C PRO A 57 1.58 -12.36 4.81
N ARG A 58 2.51 -11.43 5.01
CA ARG A 58 3.82 -11.65 5.65
C ARG A 58 3.94 -11.04 7.05
N ASP A 59 2.82 -10.55 7.61
CA ASP A 59 2.79 -10.00 8.97
C ASP A 59 2.41 -11.08 10.02
N GLY A 60 2.39 -12.36 9.62
CA GLY A 60 2.25 -13.51 10.50
C GLY A 60 3.51 -14.38 10.45
N ASN A 61 4.42 -14.16 11.38
CA ASN A 61 5.38 -15.14 11.88
C ASN A 61 5.78 -14.77 13.31
#